data_AF-A0A077ZMP4-F1
#
_entry.id   AF-A0A077ZMP4-F1
#
_cell.length_a   1.000
_cell.length_b   1.000
_cell.length_c   1.000
_cell.angle_alpha   90.00
_cell.angle_beta   90.00
_cell.angle_gamma   90.00
#
_symmetry.space_group_name_H-M   'P 1'
#
loop_
_entity.id
_entity.type
_entity.pdbx_description
1 polymer ?
#
loop_
_entity_poly.entity_id
_entity_poly.type
_entity_poly.pdbx_seq_one_letter_code
_entity_poly.pdbx_strand_id
1 'polypeptide(L)'
;MNQWSNVVPLIQTVDRSEDLMDSFSVADKVTYNYFVGRKALYDCDFEVADKCLSYAFKNCPEKFLKNRRIILMHLIPVKIYRGQMPFNDLLEKYQLTVFEPIVAAVRLGNVGAFEKIMRANAELFMPNCYLFLLKLKMVCYRNLFKKVYLICDHHQVPIEYFAAAVKMTGSREASSDAVECTLVNLIYGGQLKGYISHQNQVVVLSRKNPFPNLAETSWRY
;
A
#
# COMPACT_ATOMS: atom_id res chain seq x y z
N MET A 1 -13.95 4.62 -20.47
CA MET A 1 -15.13 4.32 -19.62
C MET A 1 -14.60 3.79 -18.29
N ASN A 2 -14.91 4.41 -17.14
CA ASN A 2 -14.41 3.93 -15.85
C ASN A 2 -14.94 2.51 -15.62
N GLN A 3 -14.06 1.52 -15.42
CA GLN A 3 -14.42 0.11 -15.21
C GLN A 3 -15.48 -0.07 -14.09
N TRP A 4 -15.56 0.90 -13.18
CA TRP A 4 -16.49 0.92 -12.05
C TRP A 4 -17.93 1.32 -12.38
N SER A 5 -18.18 1.93 -13.55
CA SER A 5 -19.51 2.44 -13.95
C SER A 5 -20.62 1.38 -13.89
N ASN A 6 -20.31 0.14 -14.30
CA ASN A 6 -21.25 -0.97 -14.27
C ASN A 6 -21.17 -1.80 -12.98
N VAL A 7 -19.99 -1.85 -12.35
CA VAL A 7 -19.75 -2.73 -11.20
C VAL A 7 -20.29 -2.13 -9.90
N VAL A 8 -20.18 -0.81 -9.70
CA VAL A 8 -20.64 -0.15 -8.47
C VAL A 8 -22.15 -0.29 -8.26
N PRO A 9 -23.03 -0.06 -9.27
CA PRO A 9 -24.46 -0.29 -9.11
C PRO A 9 -24.83 -1.74 -8.79
N LEU A 10 -24.07 -2.71 -9.34
CA LEU A 10 -24.27 -4.13 -9.04
C LEU A 10 -23.90 -4.46 -7.58
N ILE A 11 -22.77 -3.95 -7.10
CA ILE A 11 -22.39 -4.07 -5.68
C ILE A 11 -23.50 -3.51 -4.79
N GLN A 12 -23.99 -2.30 -5.08
CA GLN A 12 -25.06 -1.67 -4.29
C GLN A 12 -26.37 -2.45 -4.31
N THR A 13 -26.71 -3.08 -5.45
CA THR A 13 -27.90 -3.93 -5.56
C THR A 13 -27.79 -5.17 -4.67
N VAL A 14 -26.61 -5.80 -4.65
CA VAL A 14 -26.35 -6.96 -3.78
C VAL A 14 -26.32 -6.56 -2.31
N ASP A 15 -25.72 -5.41 -1.96
CA ASP A 15 -25.68 -4.88 -0.59
C ASP A 15 -27.08 -4.61 -0.03
N ARG A 16 -28.04 -4.18 -0.87
CA ARG A 16 -29.45 -3.98 -0.46
C ARG A 16 -30.22 -5.28 -0.29
N SER A 17 -29.65 -6.39 -0.73
CA SER A 17 -30.26 -7.71 -0.77
C SER A 17 -29.62 -8.63 0.28
N GLU A 18 -29.32 -8.12 1.48
CA GLU A 18 -28.61 -8.88 2.54
C GLU A 18 -29.27 -10.23 2.83
N ASP A 19 -30.61 -10.30 2.84
CA ASP A 19 -31.35 -11.55 3.06
C ASP A 19 -31.07 -12.62 2.00
N LEU A 20 -30.72 -12.21 0.78
CA LEU A 20 -30.40 -13.11 -0.33
C LEU A 20 -28.92 -13.54 -0.30
N MET A 21 -28.04 -12.79 0.36
CA MET A 21 -26.60 -13.11 0.41
C MET A 21 -26.36 -14.50 0.96
N ASP A 22 -27.09 -14.91 2.00
CA ASP A 22 -26.91 -16.22 2.60
C ASP A 22 -27.29 -17.37 1.66
N SER A 23 -28.28 -17.15 0.78
CA SER A 23 -28.74 -18.12 -0.23
C SER A 23 -27.75 -18.34 -1.38
N PHE A 24 -26.84 -17.39 -1.63
CA PHE A 24 -25.92 -17.47 -2.77
C PHE A 24 -24.83 -18.53 -2.58
N SER A 25 -24.35 -19.06 -3.70
CA SER A 25 -23.28 -20.05 -3.70
C SER A 25 -21.96 -19.43 -3.21
N VAL A 26 -21.02 -20.27 -2.77
CA VAL A 26 -19.67 -19.82 -2.40
C VAL A 26 -18.98 -19.14 -3.60
N ALA A 27 -19.23 -19.61 -4.82
CA ALA A 27 -18.65 -19.02 -6.03
C ALA A 27 -19.15 -17.58 -6.27
N ASP A 28 -20.43 -17.33 -6.04
CA ASP A 28 -21.03 -15.99 -6.13
C ASP A 28 -20.44 -15.08 -5.05
N LYS A 29 -20.35 -15.58 -3.81
CA LYS A 29 -19.74 -14.85 -2.69
C LYS A 29 -18.28 -14.51 -2.93
N VAL A 30 -17.49 -15.41 -3.52
CA VAL A 30 -16.09 -15.16 -3.92
C VAL A 30 -16.02 -14.04 -4.96
N THR A 31 -16.89 -14.09 -5.97
CA THR A 31 -16.93 -13.12 -7.06
C THR A 31 -17.32 -11.73 -6.55
N TYR A 32 -18.38 -11.66 -5.76
CA TYR A 32 -18.84 -10.43 -5.11
C TYR A 32 -17.73 -9.82 -4.23
N ASN A 33 -17.14 -10.59 -3.31
CA ASN A 33 -16.07 -10.12 -2.44
C ASN A 33 -14.83 -9.66 -3.21
N TYR A 34 -14.49 -10.32 -4.32
CA TYR A 34 -13.41 -9.87 -5.18
C TYR A 34 -13.65 -8.47 -5.75
N PHE A 35 -14.86 -8.19 -6.26
CA PHE A 35 -15.18 -6.87 -6.81
C PHE A 35 -15.32 -5.79 -5.74
N VAL A 36 -15.97 -6.10 -4.61
CA VAL A 36 -16.05 -5.19 -3.46
C VAL A 36 -14.67 -4.85 -2.93
N GLY A 37 -13.81 -5.87 -2.78
CA GLY A 37 -12.43 -5.68 -2.33
C GLY A 37 -11.59 -4.84 -3.28
N ARG A 38 -11.75 -5.00 -4.60
CA ARG A 38 -11.09 -4.14 -5.60
C ARG A 38 -11.60 -2.71 -5.58
N LYS A 39 -12.91 -2.50 -5.36
CA LYS A 39 -13.48 -1.16 -5.21
C LYS A 39 -12.92 -0.49 -3.95
N ALA A 40 -12.91 -1.20 -2.82
CA ALA A 40 -12.35 -0.70 -1.57
C ALA A 40 -10.86 -0.36 -1.71
N LEU A 41 -10.08 -1.16 -2.44
CA LEU A 41 -8.69 -0.85 -2.78
C LEU A 41 -8.58 0.45 -3.61
N TYR A 42 -9.48 0.68 -4.57
CA TYR A 42 -9.55 1.94 -5.32
C TYR A 42 -9.82 3.14 -4.41
N ASP A 43 -10.74 2.99 -3.45
CA ASP A 43 -11.10 4.01 -2.47
C ASP A 43 -10.07 4.14 -1.32
N CYS A 44 -8.96 3.39 -1.38
CA CYS A 44 -7.94 3.28 -0.34
C CYS A 44 -8.51 2.88 1.03
N ASP A 45 -9.64 2.17 1.06
CA ASP A 45 -10.20 1.51 2.22
C ASP A 45 -9.57 0.12 2.38
N PHE A 46 -8.38 0.09 2.97
CA PHE A 46 -7.60 -1.14 3.09
C PHE A 46 -8.16 -2.11 4.12
N GLU A 47 -9.01 -1.66 5.04
CA GLU A 47 -9.67 -2.54 5.99
C GLU A 47 -10.71 -3.41 5.30
N VAL A 48 -11.63 -2.77 4.55
CA VAL A 48 -12.64 -3.47 3.76
C VAL A 48 -11.98 -4.28 2.64
N ALA A 49 -10.99 -3.70 1.95
CA ALA A 49 -10.28 -4.41 0.88
C ALA A 49 -9.62 -5.69 1.40
N ASP A 50 -8.98 -5.65 2.58
CA ASP A 50 -8.34 -6.82 3.16
C ASP A 50 -9.38 -7.89 3.50
N LYS A 51 -10.45 -7.51 4.21
CA LYS A 51 -11.52 -8.45 4.60
C LYS A 51 -12.09 -9.18 3.38
N CYS A 52 -12.48 -8.44 2.34
CA CYS A 52 -13.12 -9.00 1.16
C CYS A 52 -12.14 -9.80 0.28
N LEU A 53 -10.95 -9.29 0.01
CA LEU A 53 -9.97 -10.02 -0.82
C LEU A 53 -9.41 -11.26 -0.11
N SER A 54 -9.23 -11.20 1.22
CA SER A 54 -8.88 -12.37 2.03
C SER A 54 -9.98 -13.43 2.00
N TYR A 55 -11.25 -13.03 2.10
CA TYR A 55 -12.37 -13.95 1.94
C TYR A 55 -12.37 -14.59 0.55
N ALA A 56 -12.23 -13.79 -0.51
CA ALA A 56 -12.22 -14.29 -1.88
C ALA A 56 -11.07 -15.29 -2.10
N PHE A 57 -9.87 -15.00 -1.60
CA PHE A 57 -8.72 -15.90 -1.74
C PHE A 57 -8.90 -17.21 -0.96
N LYS A 58 -9.38 -17.14 0.29
CA LYS A 58 -9.60 -18.30 1.15
C LYS A 58 -10.64 -19.25 0.56
N ASN A 59 -11.74 -18.71 0.01
CA ASN A 59 -12.87 -19.50 -0.48
C ASN A 59 -12.79 -19.83 -1.97
N CYS A 60 -11.83 -19.28 -2.73
CA CYS A 60 -11.57 -19.69 -4.10
C CYS A 60 -10.86 -21.06 -4.11
N PRO A 61 -11.46 -22.13 -4.69
CA PRO A 61 -10.85 -23.46 -4.67
C PRO A 61 -9.44 -23.51 -5.26
N GLU A 62 -8.56 -24.34 -4.71
CA GLU A 62 -7.13 -24.41 -5.11
C GLU A 62 -6.94 -24.77 -6.59
N LYS A 63 -7.84 -25.56 -7.17
CA LYS A 63 -7.83 -25.91 -8.60
C LYS A 63 -7.90 -24.69 -9.53
N PHE A 64 -8.45 -23.56 -9.08
CA PHE A 64 -8.54 -22.33 -9.86
C PHE A 64 -7.34 -21.41 -9.62
N LEU A 65 -6.13 -21.90 -9.91
CA LEU A 65 -4.87 -21.19 -9.68
C LEU A 65 -4.84 -19.79 -10.31
N LYS A 66 -5.37 -19.64 -11.54
CA LYS A 66 -5.44 -18.35 -12.24
C LYS A 66 -6.24 -17.31 -11.44
N ASN A 67 -7.41 -17.70 -10.91
CA ASN A 67 -8.27 -16.80 -10.15
C ASN A 67 -7.60 -16.42 -8.81
N ARG A 68 -6.98 -17.39 -8.14
CA ARG A 68 -6.21 -17.15 -6.91
C ARG A 68 -5.05 -16.18 -7.14
N ARG A 69 -4.31 -16.30 -8.26
CA ARG A 69 -3.27 -15.34 -8.64
C ARG A 69 -3.82 -13.93 -8.83
N ILE A 70 -4.95 -13.79 -9.53
CA ILE A 70 -5.59 -12.48 -9.74
C ILE A 70 -6.02 -11.85 -8.41
N ILE A 71 -6.60 -12.62 -7.50
CA ILE A 71 -6.98 -12.13 -6.17
C ILE A 71 -5.71 -11.70 -5.40
N LEU A 72 -4.66 -12.51 -5.39
CA LEU A 72 -3.39 -12.20 -4.72
C LEU A 72 -2.71 -10.93 -5.27
N MET A 73 -2.76 -10.69 -6.58
CA MET A 73 -2.20 -9.46 -7.15
C MET A 73 -2.83 -8.18 -6.57
N HIS A 74 -4.07 -8.25 -6.06
CA HIS A 74 -4.73 -7.13 -5.39
C HIS A 74 -4.56 -7.20 -3.86
N LEU A 75 -4.58 -8.41 -3.30
CA LEU A 75 -4.45 -8.62 -1.85
C LEU A 75 -3.05 -8.30 -1.33
N ILE A 76 -1.99 -8.61 -2.08
CA ILE A 76 -0.60 -8.35 -1.65
C ILE A 76 -0.37 -6.86 -1.38
N PRO A 77 -0.67 -5.92 -2.30
CA PRO A 77 -0.56 -4.49 -2.01
C PRO A 77 -1.36 -4.08 -0.76
N VAL A 78 -2.60 -4.56 -0.60
CA VAL A 78 -3.45 -4.26 0.56
C VAL A 78 -2.79 -4.71 1.86
N LYS A 79 -2.26 -5.94 1.90
CA LYS A 79 -1.54 -6.47 3.05
C LYS A 79 -0.32 -5.61 3.39
N ILE A 80 0.44 -5.17 2.38
CA ILE A 80 1.60 -4.28 2.59
C ILE A 80 1.17 -2.93 3.18
N TYR A 81 0.08 -2.33 2.70
CA TYR A 81 -0.49 -1.10 3.29
C TYR A 81 -0.94 -1.28 4.74
N ARG A 82 -1.27 -2.51 5.14
CA ARG A 82 -1.58 -2.87 6.53
C ARG A 82 -0.37 -3.37 7.33
N GLY A 83 0.84 -3.27 6.77
CA GLY A 83 2.09 -3.68 7.43
C GLY A 83 2.38 -5.17 7.43
N GLN A 84 1.68 -5.96 6.60
CA GLN A 84 1.90 -7.39 6.44
C GLN A 84 2.62 -7.67 5.12
N MET A 85 3.86 -8.15 5.21
CA MET A 85 4.64 -8.54 4.02
C MET A 85 4.29 -9.98 3.61
N PRO A 86 4.24 -10.31 2.31
CA PRO A 86 4.06 -11.68 1.87
C PRO A 86 5.29 -12.53 2.20
N PHE A 87 5.08 -13.83 2.41
CA PHE A 87 6.14 -14.82 2.52
C PHE A 87 6.63 -15.22 1.13
N ASN A 88 7.93 -15.55 0.99
CA ASN A 88 8.51 -15.97 -0.29
C ASN A 88 7.84 -17.23 -0.82
N ASP A 89 7.59 -18.24 0.01
CA ASP A 89 6.91 -19.48 -0.37
C ASP A 89 5.52 -19.23 -1.00
N LEU A 90 4.80 -18.21 -0.52
CA LEU A 90 3.51 -17.81 -1.10
C LEU A 90 3.72 -17.24 -2.52
N LEU A 91 4.73 -16.38 -2.69
CA LEU A 91 5.05 -15.79 -3.98
C LEU A 91 5.50 -16.87 -4.97
N GLU A 92 6.33 -17.81 -4.55
CA GLU A 92 6.77 -18.94 -5.37
C GLU A 92 5.59 -19.84 -5.76
N LYS A 93 4.78 -20.29 -4.78
CA LYS A 93 3.60 -21.15 -5.01
C LYS A 93 2.66 -20.60 -6.07
N TYR A 94 2.47 -19.28 -6.08
CA TYR A 94 1.58 -18.61 -7.02
C TYR A 94 2.31 -17.91 -8.19
N GLN A 95 3.61 -18.16 -8.38
CA GLN A 95 4.42 -17.54 -9.45
C GLN A 95 4.28 -16.01 -9.47
N LEU A 96 4.36 -15.38 -8.30
CA LEU A 96 4.30 -13.94 -8.06
C LEU A 96 5.63 -13.41 -7.51
N THR A 97 6.74 -14.09 -7.79
CA THR A 97 8.11 -13.73 -7.36
C THR A 97 8.53 -12.33 -7.83
N VAL A 98 7.86 -11.77 -8.84
CA VAL A 98 8.04 -10.36 -9.25
C VAL A 98 7.74 -9.34 -8.14
N PHE A 99 6.98 -9.72 -7.10
CA PHE A 99 6.77 -8.87 -5.92
C PHE A 99 7.97 -8.87 -4.96
N GLU A 100 8.86 -9.86 -4.98
CA GLU A 100 10.01 -9.93 -4.07
C GLU A 100 10.89 -8.67 -4.07
N PRO A 101 11.36 -8.15 -5.22
CA PRO A 101 12.16 -6.93 -5.22
C PRO A 101 11.37 -5.71 -4.72
N ILE A 102 10.06 -5.65 -4.98
CA ILE A 102 9.17 -4.59 -4.48
C ILE A 102 9.09 -4.66 -2.95
N VAL A 103 8.81 -5.84 -2.39
CA VAL A 103 8.71 -6.09 -0.95
C VAL A 103 10.02 -5.78 -0.26
N ALA A 104 11.16 -6.19 -0.85
CA ALA A 104 12.48 -5.87 -0.33
C ALA A 104 12.72 -4.36 -0.30
N ALA A 105 12.41 -3.64 -1.38
CA ALA A 105 12.57 -2.18 -1.45
C ALA A 105 11.69 -1.46 -0.42
N VAL A 106 10.41 -1.84 -0.30
CA VAL A 106 9.48 -1.25 0.69
C VAL A 106 9.96 -1.53 2.11
N ARG A 107 10.36 -2.76 2.43
CA ARG A 107 10.87 -3.14 3.76
C ARG A 107 12.13 -2.36 4.12
N LEU A 108 13.03 -2.15 3.16
CA LEU A 108 14.26 -1.40 3.37
C LEU A 108 14.06 0.12 3.35
N GLY A 109 12.94 0.63 2.83
CA GLY A 109 12.80 2.06 2.57
C GLY A 109 13.71 2.54 1.42
N ASN A 110 14.04 1.65 0.47
CA ASN A 110 14.86 2.01 -0.68
C ASN A 110 13.99 2.57 -1.82
N VAL A 111 13.75 3.88 -1.79
CA VAL A 111 12.85 4.58 -2.72
C VAL A 111 13.36 4.53 -4.16
N GLY A 112 14.66 4.78 -4.40
CA GLY A 112 15.21 4.73 -5.75
C GLY A 112 15.18 3.32 -6.36
N ALA A 113 15.46 2.28 -5.58
CA ALA A 113 15.27 0.90 -6.05
C ALA A 113 13.79 0.61 -6.39
N PHE A 114 12.87 1.03 -5.50
CA PHE A 114 11.43 0.89 -5.72
C PHE A 114 10.99 1.55 -7.04
N GLU A 115 11.40 2.80 -7.31
CA GLU A 115 11.09 3.50 -8.56
C GLU A 115 11.65 2.77 -9.79
N LYS A 116 12.88 2.26 -9.72
CA LYS A 116 13.51 1.50 -10.81
C LYS A 116 12.73 0.21 -11.11
N ILE A 117 12.36 -0.54 -10.07
CA ILE A 117 11.60 -1.79 -10.18
C ILE A 117 10.22 -1.52 -10.79
N MET A 118 9.51 -0.50 -10.29
CA MET A 118 8.18 -0.13 -10.81
C MET A 118 8.24 0.31 -12.28
N ARG A 119 9.24 1.09 -12.67
CA ARG A 119 9.44 1.48 -14.08
C ARG A 119 9.72 0.28 -14.98
N ALA A 120 10.59 -0.65 -14.54
CA ALA A 120 10.97 -1.82 -15.33
C ALA A 120 9.84 -2.85 -15.50
N ASN A 121 8.86 -2.87 -14.60
CA ASN A 121 7.78 -3.87 -14.59
C ASN A 121 6.39 -3.23 -14.80
N ALA A 122 6.32 -2.01 -15.32
CA ALA A 122 5.07 -1.26 -15.44
C ALA A 122 4.01 -2.03 -16.25
N GLU A 123 4.38 -2.56 -17.42
CA GLU A 123 3.49 -3.31 -18.30
C GLU A 123 2.90 -4.55 -17.64
N LEU A 124 3.67 -5.25 -16.82
CA LEU A 124 3.23 -6.45 -16.12
C LEU A 124 2.12 -6.14 -15.09
N PHE A 125 2.27 -5.03 -14.36
CA PHE A 125 1.33 -4.67 -13.30
C PHE A 125 0.15 -3.83 -13.79
N MET A 126 0.27 -3.18 -14.96
CA MET A 126 -0.72 -2.23 -15.49
C MET A 126 -2.15 -2.78 -15.53
N PRO A 127 -2.41 -4.04 -15.94
CA PRO A 127 -3.76 -4.58 -16.03
C PRO A 127 -4.44 -4.80 -14.67
N ASN A 128 -3.67 -4.82 -13.57
CA ASN A 128 -4.16 -5.23 -12.27
C ASN A 128 -3.95 -4.15 -11.21
N CYS A 129 -2.73 -4.05 -10.68
CA CYS A 129 -2.43 -3.37 -9.43
C CYS A 129 -1.39 -2.24 -9.55
N TYR A 130 -0.98 -1.86 -10.76
CA TYR A 130 0.10 -0.87 -10.97
C TYR A 130 -0.11 0.43 -10.20
N LEU A 131 -1.30 1.04 -10.24
CA LEU A 131 -1.57 2.29 -9.53
C LEU A 131 -1.43 2.14 -8.02
N PHE A 132 -1.89 1.02 -7.46
CA PHE A 132 -1.80 0.73 -6.02
C PHE A 132 -0.39 0.39 -5.59
N LEU A 133 0.34 -0.33 -6.45
CA LEU A 133 1.75 -0.57 -6.26
C LEU A 133 2.52 0.73 -6.29
N LEU A 134 2.32 1.60 -7.29
CA LEU A 134 3.02 2.88 -7.41
C LEU A 134 2.91 3.73 -6.13
N LYS A 135 1.72 3.77 -5.52
CA LYS A 135 1.46 4.47 -4.25
C LYS A 135 2.23 3.88 -3.04
N LEU A 136 2.70 2.62 -3.09
CA LEU A 136 3.56 2.02 -2.04
C LEU A 136 4.91 2.76 -1.90
N LYS A 137 5.27 3.63 -2.86
CA LYS A 137 6.38 4.58 -2.72
C LYS A 137 6.29 5.35 -1.40
N MET A 138 5.10 5.75 -0.97
CA MET A 138 4.92 6.48 0.29
C MET A 138 5.18 5.61 1.53
N VAL A 139 4.84 4.31 1.48
CA VAL A 139 5.23 3.35 2.53
C VAL A 139 6.76 3.20 2.58
N CYS A 140 7.41 3.22 1.42
CA CYS A 140 8.87 3.19 1.31
C CYS A 140 9.51 4.43 1.96
N TYR A 141 9.02 5.64 1.66
CA TYR A 141 9.45 6.88 2.31
C TYR A 141 9.25 6.83 3.83
N ARG A 142 8.07 6.41 4.30
CA ARG A 142 7.79 6.24 5.74
C ARG A 142 8.82 5.33 6.40
N ASN A 143 9.14 4.20 5.79
CA ASN A 143 10.10 3.24 6.33
C ASN A 143 11.54 3.78 6.33
N LEU A 144 11.92 4.55 5.31
CA LEU A 144 13.20 5.26 5.27
C LEU A 144 13.30 6.32 6.37
N PHE A 145 12.29 7.18 6.49
CA PHE A 145 12.27 8.28 7.46
C PHE A 145 12.21 7.77 8.90
N LYS A 146 11.56 6.63 9.15
CA LYS A 146 11.66 5.96 10.44
C LYS A 146 13.11 5.60 10.79
N LYS A 147 13.91 5.15 9.84
CA LYS A 147 15.34 4.86 10.07
C LYS A 147 16.14 6.13 10.34
N VAL A 148 15.90 7.20 9.57
CA VAL A 148 16.55 8.50 9.82
C VAL A 148 16.29 8.97 11.25
N TYR A 149 15.02 8.97 11.68
CA TYR A 149 14.66 9.32 13.05
C TYR A 149 15.38 8.46 14.11
N LEU A 150 15.42 7.14 13.92
CA LEU A 150 16.08 6.22 14.85
C LEU A 150 17.60 6.42 14.91
N ILE A 151 18.24 6.84 13.81
CA ILE A 151 19.67 7.11 13.75
C ILE A 151 20.00 8.46 14.40
N CYS A 152 19.18 9.48 14.17
CA CYS A 152 19.36 10.80 14.76
C CYS A 152 19.12 10.83 16.27
N ASP A 153 18.30 9.89 16.77
CA ASP A 153 17.96 9.73 18.20
C ASP A 153 17.49 11.05 18.87
N HIS A 154 16.76 11.87 18.11
CA HIS A 154 16.24 13.14 18.59
C HIS A 154 14.88 13.45 17.94
N HIS A 155 13.97 14.07 18.71
CA HIS A 155 12.61 14.38 18.25
C HIS A 155 12.53 15.52 17.22
N GLN A 156 13.52 16.42 17.20
CA GLN A 156 13.65 17.44 16.15
C GLN A 156 14.76 16.99 15.19
N VAL A 157 14.39 16.72 13.94
CA VAL A 157 15.31 16.19 12.92
C VAL A 157 15.34 17.16 11.74
N PRO A 158 16.52 17.64 11.29
CA PRO A 158 16.64 18.47 10.10
C PRO A 158 16.05 17.83 8.84
N ILE A 159 15.32 18.62 8.04
CA ILE A 159 14.74 18.16 6.75
C ILE A 159 15.85 17.65 5.82
N GLU A 160 17.01 18.31 5.84
CA GLU A 160 18.19 17.92 5.08
C GLU A 160 18.66 16.48 5.36
N TYR A 161 18.45 15.93 6.57
CA TYR A 161 18.86 14.56 6.88
C TYR A 161 17.94 13.55 6.20
N PHE A 162 16.64 13.85 6.13
CA PHE A 162 15.70 13.06 5.34
C PHE A 162 16.02 13.17 3.84
N ALA A 163 16.34 14.37 3.35
CA ALA A 163 16.74 14.61 1.96
C ALA A 163 18.02 13.84 1.58
N ALA A 164 19.04 13.89 2.44
CA ALA A 164 20.27 13.11 2.28
C ALA A 164 19.98 11.60 2.21
N ALA A 165 19.13 11.09 3.10
CA ALA A 165 18.74 9.68 3.08
C ALA A 165 18.01 9.29 1.78
N VAL A 166 17.11 10.12 1.25
CA VAL A 166 16.44 9.86 -0.04
C VAL A 166 17.46 9.88 -1.18
N LYS A 167 18.38 10.84 -1.18
CA LYS A 167 19.46 10.94 -2.17
C LYS A 167 20.32 9.69 -2.19
N MET A 168 20.63 9.12 -1.02
CA MET A 168 21.40 7.87 -0.89
C MET A 168 20.69 6.66 -1.51
N THR A 169 19.37 6.68 -1.67
CA THR A 169 18.64 5.62 -2.39
C THR A 169 18.75 5.73 -3.91
N GLY A 170 19.28 6.84 -4.43
CA GLY A 170 19.33 7.15 -5.87
C GLY A 170 18.02 7.67 -6.46
N SER A 171 17.04 8.03 -5.62
CA SER A 171 15.82 8.72 -6.09
C SER A 171 16.15 10.14 -6.55
N ARG A 172 15.45 10.61 -7.60
CA ARG A 172 15.60 11.98 -8.13
C ARG A 172 14.85 13.02 -7.28
N GLU A 173 13.85 12.60 -6.53
CA GLU A 173 13.01 13.47 -5.67
C GLU A 173 13.65 13.62 -4.29
N ALA A 174 14.90 14.09 -4.26
CA ALA A 174 15.73 14.16 -3.06
C ALA A 174 16.11 15.59 -2.63
N SER A 175 15.50 16.62 -3.21
CA SER A 175 15.64 18.00 -2.73
C SER A 175 14.89 18.18 -1.41
N SER A 176 15.33 19.14 -0.58
CA SER A 176 14.64 19.46 0.68
C SER A 176 13.17 19.79 0.46
N ASP A 177 12.83 20.57 -0.57
CA ASP A 177 11.43 20.93 -0.88
C ASP A 177 10.57 19.71 -1.25
N ALA A 178 11.10 18.79 -2.06
CA ALA A 178 10.38 17.58 -2.46
C ALA A 178 10.18 16.63 -1.26
N VAL A 179 11.19 16.54 -0.39
CA VAL A 179 11.12 15.73 0.82
C VAL A 179 10.22 16.37 1.86
N GLU A 180 10.21 17.68 2.00
CA GLU A 180 9.27 18.42 2.83
C GLU A 180 7.82 18.13 2.39
N CYS A 181 7.52 18.21 1.10
CA CYS A 181 6.21 17.85 0.56
C CYS A 181 5.83 16.39 0.89
N THR A 182 6.78 15.47 0.77
CA THR A 182 6.58 14.06 1.15
C THR A 182 6.28 13.90 2.64
N LEU A 183 7.01 14.62 3.50
CA LEU A 183 6.81 14.64 4.95
C LEU A 183 5.42 15.19 5.31
N VAL A 184 4.99 16.30 4.70
CA VAL A 184 3.64 16.86 4.89
C VAL A 184 2.56 15.83 4.57
N ASN A 185 2.69 15.11 3.45
CA ASN A 185 1.73 14.08 3.07
C ASN A 185 1.68 12.92 4.08
N LEU A 186 2.83 12.49 4.61
CA LEU A 186 2.89 11.46 5.66
C LEU A 186 2.34 11.95 7.00
N ILE A 187 2.47 13.25 7.30
CA ILE A 187 1.85 13.87 8.48
C ILE A 187 0.33 13.87 8.32
N TYR A 188 -0.15 14.33 7.18
CA TYR A 188 -1.58 14.42 6.88
C TYR A 188 -2.28 13.05 6.97
N GLY A 189 -1.68 11.99 6.40
CA GLY A 189 -2.24 10.63 6.48
C GLY A 189 -2.02 9.92 7.83
N GLY A 190 -1.30 10.55 8.77
CA GLY A 190 -1.01 10.00 10.09
C GLY A 190 0.06 8.90 10.11
N GLN A 191 0.73 8.64 8.98
CA GLN A 191 1.88 7.72 8.91
C GLN A 191 3.10 8.19 9.70
N LEU A 192 3.20 9.51 9.87
CA LEU A 192 4.23 10.19 10.65
C LEU A 192 3.52 11.20 11.56
N LYS A 193 3.69 11.10 12.88
CA LYS A 193 3.10 12.03 13.84
C LYS A 193 4.11 13.12 14.18
N GLY A 194 3.77 14.37 13.89
CA GLY A 194 4.64 15.53 14.11
C GLY A 194 4.16 16.74 13.33
N TYR A 195 4.99 17.77 13.26
CA TYR A 195 4.78 18.95 12.42
C TYR A 195 6.11 19.44 11.82
N ILE A 196 6.04 20.26 10.79
CA ILE A 196 7.20 20.88 10.15
C ILE A 196 7.38 22.29 10.70
N SER A 197 8.58 22.59 11.21
CA SER A 197 8.97 23.93 11.63
C SER A 197 9.73 24.61 10.49
N HIS A 198 8.99 25.23 9.55
CA HIS A 198 9.56 25.83 8.33
C HIS A 198 10.70 26.81 8.61
N GLN A 199 10.56 27.67 9.63
CA GLN A 199 11.59 28.65 9.99
C GLN A 199 12.94 28.00 10.37
N ASN A 200 12.89 26.84 11.02
CA ASN A 200 14.07 26.13 11.49
C ASN A 200 14.49 24.98 10.56
N GLN A 201 13.73 24.70 9.50
CA GLN A 201 13.98 23.60 8.56
C GLN A 201 14.12 22.22 9.26
N VAL A 202 13.30 21.98 10.28
CA VAL A 202 13.24 20.72 11.03
C VAL A 202 11.83 20.11 11.03
N VAL A 203 11.77 18.79 11.11
CA VAL A 203 10.56 18.04 11.45
C VAL A 203 10.56 17.79 12.96
N VAL A 204 9.52 18.24 13.64
CA VAL A 204 9.31 17.97 15.07
C VAL A 204 8.40 16.76 15.21
N LEU A 205 9.00 15.61 15.47
CA LEU A 205 8.34 14.31 15.60
C LEU A 205 7.73 14.12 17.00
N SER A 206 6.59 13.45 17.06
CA SER A 206 5.95 13.07 18.31
C SER A 206 6.87 12.20 19.15
N ARG A 207 7.03 12.55 20.43
CA ARG A 207 7.78 11.73 21.39
C ARG A 207 7.10 10.39 21.66
N LYS A 208 5.77 10.30 21.46
CA LYS A 208 5.00 9.08 21.62
C LYS A 208 4.64 8.51 20.25
N ASN A 209 5.22 7.36 19.92
CA ASN A 209 4.95 6.60 18.70
C ASN A 209 4.91 7.47 17.41
N PRO A 210 6.03 8.11 17.02
CA PRO A 210 6.08 9.00 15.85
C PRO A 210 5.78 8.31 14.52
N PHE A 211 5.92 6.98 14.45
CA PHE A 211 5.62 6.17 13.29
C PHE A 211 4.65 5.04 13.67
N PRO A 212 3.34 5.31 13.74
CA PRO A 212 2.32 4.33 14.09
C PRO A 212 2.35 3.08 13.21
N ASN A 213 1.65 2.04 13.65
CA ASN A 213 1.45 0.86 12.81
C ASN A 213 0.68 1.26 11.56
N LEU A 214 1.09 0.77 10.39
CA LEU A 214 0.47 1.09 9.11
C LEU A 214 -1.04 0.79 9.10
N ALA A 215 -1.48 -0.25 9.81
CA ALA A 215 -2.90 -0.59 9.95
C ALA A 215 -3.75 0.46 10.70
N GLU A 216 -3.14 1.40 11.42
CA GLU A 216 -3.79 2.47 12.17
C GLU A 216 -3.78 3.82 11.40
N THR A 217 -3.27 3.83 10.16
CA THR A 217 -3.03 5.05 9.38
C THR A 217 -3.96 5.15 8.18
N SER A 218 -4.25 6.36 7.71
CA SER A 218 -5.12 6.60 6.56
C SER A 218 -4.30 6.92 5.31
N TRP A 219 -4.59 6.23 4.23
CA TRP A 219 -3.96 6.46 2.92
C TRP A 219 -4.91 7.10 1.90
N ARG A 220 -6.01 7.68 2.41
CA ARG A 220 -6.94 8.49 1.62
C ARG A 220 -6.31 9.88 1.47
N TYR A 221 -5.95 10.22 0.22
CA TYR A 221 -5.45 11.53 -0.17
C TYR A 221 -6.56 12.28 -0.90
#